data_AF-A0A9D6UQ24-F1
#
_entry.id   AF-A0A9D6UQ24-F1
#
_cell.length_a   1.000
_cell.length_b   1.000
_cell.length_c   1.000
_cell.angle_alpha   90.00
_cell.angle_beta   90.00
_cell.angle_gamma   90.00
#
_symmetry.space_group_name_H-M   'P 1'
#
loop_
_entity.id
_entity.type
_entity.pdbx_description
1 polymer ?
#
loop_
_entity_poly.entity_id
_entity_poly.type
_entity_poly.pdbx_seq_one_letter_code
_entity_poly.pdbx_strand_id
1 'polypeptide(L)'
;SAPACTGFCGSAKGKVLVGNNEDFGNPRSRVWFVPGKEGAYGRVLLGFNDGRAQGGMNEKGLMFDGFATPRLELAPTPEKSIWFGDLGDKALAECATIDEAIALLSKLAGADRAVFLFADERGEAAAIEPDGVVRKKDWFFVQTNFYQSRIAPTEASCERFRIARRMLQDSGGDISVDLFRRILAATHQEGNSTTQYSNIFDLKARVMYLYHFHNFENVVRLDLAEELRKGARKLEIPALFPRTYAAEAHARRFESQQKR
;
A
#
# COMPACT_ATOMS: atom_id res chain seq x y z
N SER A 1 -0.95 8.39 18.71
CA SER A 1 -1.04 8.77 17.29
C SER A 1 -1.26 7.50 16.48
N ALA A 2 -2.21 7.50 15.55
CA ALA A 2 -2.44 6.35 14.68
C ALA A 2 -1.23 6.16 13.73
N PRO A 3 -0.88 4.92 13.35
CA PRO A 3 0.08 4.66 12.28
C PRO A 3 -0.38 5.39 11.02
N ALA A 4 0.57 6.03 10.33
CA ALA A 4 0.27 7.19 9.52
C ALA A 4 0.82 7.04 8.09
N CYS A 5 0.49 5.95 7.40
CA CYS A 5 0.92 5.61 6.03
C CYS A 5 0.44 6.62 4.96
N THR A 6 1.13 6.67 3.82
CA THR A 6 0.74 7.50 2.66
C THR A 6 0.74 6.69 1.38
N GLY A 7 -0.41 6.60 0.72
CA GLY A 7 -0.59 6.01 -0.60
C GLY A 7 -1.00 7.05 -1.63
N PHE A 8 -0.53 6.91 -2.86
CA PHE A 8 -0.93 7.76 -3.97
C PHE A 8 -0.74 7.07 -5.30
N CYS A 9 -1.62 7.34 -6.26
CA CYS A 9 -1.53 6.77 -7.60
C CYS A 9 -1.70 7.84 -8.68
N GLY A 10 -1.16 7.55 -9.87
CA GLY A 10 -1.27 8.40 -11.04
C GLY A 10 -1.40 7.56 -12.31
N SER A 11 -2.30 7.97 -13.20
CA SER A 11 -2.57 7.36 -14.50
C SER A 11 -2.50 8.43 -15.59
N ALA A 12 -1.39 8.48 -16.33
CA ALA A 12 -1.19 9.50 -17.37
C ALA A 12 -0.18 9.00 -18.43
N LYS A 13 -0.37 9.44 -19.68
CA LYS A 13 0.55 9.14 -20.81
C LYS A 13 0.92 7.64 -20.92
N GLY A 14 -0.07 6.77 -20.72
CA GLY A 14 0.11 5.31 -20.81
C GLY A 14 0.82 4.66 -19.61
N LYS A 15 1.15 5.40 -18.56
CA LYS A 15 1.71 4.87 -17.31
C LYS A 15 0.63 4.79 -16.23
N VAL A 16 0.75 3.79 -15.35
CA VAL A 16 -0.06 3.69 -14.12
C VAL A 16 0.87 3.33 -12.97
N LEU A 17 1.11 4.28 -12.08
CA LEU A 17 2.04 4.15 -10.96
C LEU A 17 1.29 4.31 -9.65
N VAL A 18 1.71 3.56 -8.63
CA VAL A 18 1.24 3.70 -7.25
C VAL A 18 2.43 3.75 -6.31
N GLY A 19 2.50 4.73 -5.42
CA GLY A 19 3.50 4.84 -4.37
C GLY A 19 2.89 4.63 -2.99
N ASN A 20 3.60 3.95 -2.09
CA ASN A 20 3.22 3.80 -0.69
C ASN A 20 4.42 3.98 0.28
N ASN A 21 4.18 4.66 1.40
CA ASN A 21 5.02 4.66 2.61
C ASN A 21 4.32 3.89 3.74
N GLU A 22 4.95 2.83 4.26
CA GLU A 22 4.42 2.02 5.36
C GLU A 22 4.97 2.46 6.73
N ASP A 23 4.08 2.92 7.62
CA ASP A 23 4.43 3.66 8.84
C ASP A 23 3.88 2.99 10.11
N PHE A 24 4.62 2.02 10.67
CA PHE A 24 4.15 1.21 11.81
C PHE A 24 5.13 1.09 12.98
N GLY A 25 6.44 1.21 12.73
CA GLY A 25 7.50 1.12 13.74
C GLY A 25 8.08 -0.28 13.98
N ASN A 26 7.45 -1.35 13.48
CA ASN A 26 8.03 -2.70 13.52
C ASN A 26 9.14 -2.86 12.45
N PRO A 27 10.42 -3.08 12.82
CA PRO A 27 11.52 -3.23 11.86
C PRO A 27 11.54 -4.55 11.10
N ARG A 28 10.70 -5.52 11.47
CA ARG A 28 10.69 -6.87 10.89
C ARG A 28 9.79 -6.92 9.66
N SER A 29 10.07 -6.05 8.70
CA SER A 29 9.32 -5.91 7.46
C SER A 29 9.69 -6.98 6.43
N ARG A 30 8.69 -7.45 5.70
CA ARG A 30 8.77 -8.61 4.81
C ARG A 30 8.10 -8.35 3.49
N VAL A 31 8.65 -8.97 2.46
CA VAL A 31 8.02 -9.16 1.15
C VAL A 31 7.91 -10.65 0.89
N TRP A 32 6.78 -11.11 0.39
CA TRP A 32 6.60 -12.51 0.00
C TRP A 32 5.85 -12.65 -1.31
N PHE A 33 6.18 -13.72 -2.02
CA PHE A 33 5.68 -14.04 -3.35
C PHE A 33 4.88 -15.32 -3.27
N VAL A 34 3.67 -15.27 -3.84
CA VAL A 34 2.74 -16.38 -3.90
C VAL A 34 2.49 -16.68 -5.38
N PRO A 35 3.05 -17.77 -5.94
CA PRO A 35 2.75 -18.22 -7.29
C PRO A 35 1.25 -18.44 -7.50
N GLY A 36 0.77 -18.11 -8.69
CA GLY A 36 -0.61 -18.39 -9.08
C GLY A 36 -0.87 -19.89 -9.15
N LYS A 37 -2.14 -20.25 -9.03
CA LYS A 37 -2.65 -21.61 -9.22
C LYS A 37 -4.01 -21.54 -9.91
N GLU A 38 -4.59 -22.68 -10.24
CA GLU A 38 -5.95 -22.70 -10.79
C GLU A 38 -6.92 -21.94 -9.88
N GLY A 39 -7.58 -20.92 -10.44
CA GLY A 39 -8.50 -20.05 -9.73
C GLY A 39 -7.88 -18.99 -8.81
N ALA A 40 -6.56 -18.79 -8.80
CA ALA A 40 -5.94 -17.72 -8.01
C ALA A 40 -4.71 -17.10 -8.68
N TYR A 41 -4.68 -15.77 -8.74
CA TYR A 41 -3.58 -15.02 -9.32
C TYR A 41 -2.31 -15.07 -8.47
N GLY A 42 -1.17 -15.11 -9.17
CA GLY A 42 0.14 -14.90 -8.60
C GLY A 42 0.32 -13.45 -8.16
N ARG A 43 0.98 -13.25 -7.02
CA ARG A 43 1.06 -11.93 -6.37
C ARG A 43 2.25 -11.76 -5.45
N VAL A 44 2.64 -10.50 -5.26
CA VAL A 44 3.58 -10.05 -4.23
C VAL A 44 2.79 -9.34 -3.13
N LEU A 45 3.19 -9.60 -1.89
CA LEU A 45 2.59 -9.05 -0.68
C LEU A 45 3.70 -8.45 0.19
N LEU A 46 3.39 -7.34 0.85
CA LEU A 46 4.26 -6.65 1.80
C LEU A 46 3.58 -6.58 3.16
N GLY A 47 4.39 -6.56 4.22
CA GLY A 47 3.92 -6.43 5.59
C GLY A 47 5.02 -6.75 6.57
N PHE A 48 4.67 -7.44 7.66
CA PHE A 48 5.59 -7.67 8.78
C PHE A 48 5.68 -9.15 9.18
N ASN A 49 6.41 -9.42 10.25
CA ASN A 49 6.64 -10.76 10.76
C ASN A 49 5.41 -11.48 11.32
N ASP A 50 4.27 -10.79 11.46
CA ASP A 50 2.97 -11.35 11.82
C ASP A 50 2.25 -12.05 10.65
N GLY A 51 2.75 -11.87 9.41
CA GLY A 51 2.21 -12.51 8.22
C GLY A 51 0.93 -11.87 7.67
N ARG A 52 0.53 -10.69 8.16
CA ARG A 52 -0.60 -9.93 7.62
C ARG A 52 -0.14 -9.04 6.48
N ALA A 53 -0.85 -9.06 5.35
CA ALA A 53 -0.51 -8.22 4.22
C ALA A 53 -1.00 -6.79 4.49
N GLN A 54 -0.10 -5.83 4.40
CA GLN A 54 -0.44 -4.41 4.45
C GLN A 54 -0.71 -3.87 3.05
N GLY A 55 -0.03 -4.41 2.04
CA GLY A 55 -0.26 -4.09 0.63
C GLY A 55 0.33 -5.13 -0.31
N GLY A 56 0.14 -4.95 -1.61
CA GLY A 56 0.66 -5.87 -2.62
C GLY A 56 0.14 -5.59 -4.03
N MET A 57 0.61 -6.39 -4.99
CA MET A 57 0.16 -6.35 -6.38
C MET A 57 0.08 -7.77 -6.95
N ASN A 58 -0.93 -8.05 -7.78
CA ASN A 58 -1.04 -9.31 -8.52
C ASN A 58 -0.56 -9.20 -9.99
N GLU A 59 -0.46 -10.36 -10.64
CA GLU A 59 -0.03 -10.50 -12.03
C GLU A 59 -0.98 -9.85 -13.05
N LYS A 60 -2.18 -9.42 -12.62
CA LYS A 60 -3.23 -8.88 -13.49
C LYS A 60 -3.33 -7.37 -13.55
N GLY A 61 -2.93 -6.66 -12.52
CA GLY A 61 -3.29 -5.24 -12.49
C GLY A 61 -3.33 -4.68 -11.12
N LEU A 62 -3.92 -5.50 -10.27
CA LEU A 62 -4.57 -5.03 -9.09
C LEU A 62 -3.53 -4.87 -8.00
N MET A 63 -3.55 -3.71 -7.38
CA MET A 63 -2.78 -3.36 -6.21
C MET A 63 -3.75 -3.00 -5.10
N PHE A 64 -3.37 -3.31 -3.87
CA PHE A 64 -4.02 -2.76 -2.69
C PHE A 64 -3.01 -2.25 -1.67
N ASP A 65 -3.46 -1.35 -0.81
CA ASP A 65 -2.76 -0.93 0.39
C ASP A 65 -3.76 -0.57 1.52
N GLY A 66 -3.39 -0.85 2.77
CA GLY A 66 -4.23 -0.69 3.95
C GLY A 66 -3.82 0.53 4.80
N PHE A 67 -4.79 1.40 5.10
CA PHE A 67 -4.59 2.60 5.91
C PHE A 67 -5.38 2.49 7.20
N ALA A 68 -4.70 2.39 8.34
CA ALA A 68 -5.38 2.42 9.64
C ALA A 68 -6.11 3.75 9.84
N THR A 69 -7.32 3.70 10.38
CA THR A 69 -8.18 4.86 10.65
C THR A 69 -8.79 4.77 12.05
N PRO A 70 -9.31 5.88 12.62
CA PRO A 70 -10.15 5.81 13.80
C PRO A 70 -11.31 4.86 13.56
N ARG A 71 -11.71 4.11 14.61
CA ARG A 71 -12.84 3.18 14.49
C ARG A 71 -14.08 3.92 14.01
N LEU A 72 -14.73 3.36 13.00
CA LEU A 72 -16.03 3.79 12.57
C LEU A 72 -17.11 2.84 13.08
N GLU A 73 -18.07 3.35 13.84
CA GLU A 73 -19.24 2.57 14.23
C GLU A 73 -20.17 2.38 13.04
N LEU A 74 -20.40 1.12 12.69
CA LEU A 74 -21.26 0.71 11.59
C LEU A 74 -22.46 -0.05 12.14
N ALA A 75 -23.61 0.10 11.47
CA ALA A 75 -24.74 -0.79 11.71
C ALA A 75 -24.33 -2.24 11.43
N PRO A 76 -24.84 -3.23 12.18
CA PRO A 76 -24.61 -4.63 11.88
C PRO A 76 -25.06 -4.96 10.45
N THR A 77 -24.22 -5.71 9.72
CA THR A 77 -24.51 -6.20 8.37
C THR A 77 -24.65 -7.73 8.38
N PRO A 78 -25.73 -8.28 8.95
CA PRO A 78 -25.90 -9.74 9.11
C PRO A 78 -25.93 -10.51 7.77
N GLU A 79 -26.23 -9.83 6.68
CA GLU A 79 -26.22 -10.36 5.31
C GLU A 79 -24.80 -10.55 4.74
N LYS A 80 -23.78 -9.89 5.32
CA LYS A 80 -22.40 -9.98 4.85
C LYS A 80 -21.67 -11.16 5.51
N SER A 81 -20.89 -11.88 4.71
CA SER A 81 -20.10 -13.01 5.19
C SER A 81 -18.86 -12.55 5.94
N ILE A 82 -18.49 -13.23 7.03
CA ILE A 82 -17.24 -13.00 7.73
C ILE A 82 -16.11 -13.74 7.01
N TRP A 83 -15.02 -13.03 6.74
CA TRP A 83 -13.78 -13.62 6.24
C TRP A 83 -12.70 -13.56 7.33
N PHE A 84 -12.15 -14.72 7.68
CA PHE A 84 -11.13 -14.83 8.74
C PHE A 84 -9.69 -14.68 8.23
N GLY A 85 -9.51 -14.44 6.92
CA GLY A 85 -8.22 -14.17 6.31
C GLY A 85 -7.98 -12.69 6.06
N ASP A 86 -6.95 -12.39 5.28
CA ASP A 86 -6.64 -11.04 4.83
C ASP A 86 -7.53 -10.66 3.63
N LEU A 87 -8.24 -9.54 3.74
CA LEU A 87 -9.18 -9.07 2.71
C LEU A 87 -8.46 -8.61 1.44
N GLY A 88 -7.30 -7.97 1.60
CA GLY A 88 -6.48 -7.51 0.49
C GLY A 88 -5.82 -8.67 -0.25
N ASP A 89 -5.27 -9.63 0.48
CA ASP A 89 -4.75 -10.88 -0.09
C ASP A 89 -5.84 -11.65 -0.88
N LYS A 90 -7.04 -11.76 -0.30
CA LYS A 90 -8.17 -12.39 -0.97
C LYS A 90 -8.52 -11.67 -2.28
N ALA A 91 -8.60 -10.34 -2.26
CA ALA A 91 -8.87 -9.56 -3.47
C ALA A 91 -7.76 -9.73 -4.52
N LEU A 92 -6.48 -9.70 -4.13
CA LEU A 92 -5.38 -9.93 -5.07
C LEU A 92 -5.36 -11.35 -5.63
N ALA A 93 -5.83 -12.35 -4.89
CA ALA A 93 -5.93 -13.72 -5.37
C ALA A 93 -7.06 -13.89 -6.40
N GLU A 94 -8.20 -13.22 -6.23
CA GLU A 94 -9.44 -13.52 -6.97
C GLU A 94 -9.83 -12.45 -8.01
N CYS A 95 -9.28 -11.23 -7.92
CA CYS A 95 -9.71 -10.10 -8.74
C CYS A 95 -8.60 -9.56 -9.64
N ALA A 96 -8.93 -9.20 -10.87
CA ALA A 96 -8.05 -8.54 -11.83
C ALA A 96 -8.25 -7.02 -11.86
N THR A 97 -9.41 -6.54 -11.42
CA THR A 97 -9.84 -5.14 -11.56
C THR A 97 -10.41 -4.59 -10.26
N ILE A 98 -10.47 -3.26 -10.16
CA ILE A 98 -11.11 -2.59 -9.02
C ILE A 98 -12.59 -2.92 -8.91
N ASP A 99 -13.30 -3.03 -10.04
CA ASP A 99 -14.72 -3.35 -10.02
C ASP A 99 -14.97 -4.75 -9.46
N GLU A 100 -14.14 -5.73 -9.81
CA GLU A 100 -14.16 -7.06 -9.21
C GLU A 100 -13.84 -7.03 -7.71
N ALA A 101 -12.82 -6.25 -7.31
CA ALA A 101 -12.46 -6.11 -5.90
C ALA A 101 -13.58 -5.48 -5.07
N ILE A 102 -14.23 -4.43 -5.57
CA ILE A 102 -15.39 -3.79 -4.93
C ILE A 102 -16.55 -4.79 -4.83
N ALA A 103 -16.85 -5.52 -5.92
CA ALA A 103 -17.93 -6.51 -5.93
C ALA A 103 -17.68 -7.70 -5.00
N LEU A 104 -16.41 -8.07 -4.80
CA LEU A 104 -16.01 -9.10 -3.84
C LEU A 104 -16.17 -8.59 -2.40
N LEU A 105 -15.59 -7.42 -2.10
CA LEU A 105 -15.54 -6.89 -0.75
C LEU A 105 -16.89 -6.40 -0.24
N SER A 106 -17.81 -5.99 -1.12
CA SER A 106 -19.17 -5.60 -0.73
C SER A 106 -19.96 -6.73 -0.06
N LYS A 107 -19.60 -7.99 -0.34
CA LYS A 107 -20.22 -9.20 0.22
C LYS A 107 -19.63 -9.61 1.58
N LEU A 108 -18.52 -8.99 1.98
CA LEU A 108 -17.76 -9.36 3.18
C LEU A 108 -17.91 -8.31 4.27
N ALA A 109 -17.90 -8.75 5.52
CA ALA A 109 -17.80 -7.84 6.66
C ALA A 109 -16.51 -7.02 6.52
N GLY A 110 -16.65 -5.69 6.44
CA GLY A 110 -15.54 -4.77 6.25
C GLY A 110 -14.72 -4.53 7.52
N ALA A 111 -13.51 -4.00 7.37
CA ALA A 111 -12.69 -3.57 8.49
C ALA A 111 -13.19 -2.22 9.02
N ASP A 112 -13.59 -2.12 10.29
CA ASP A 112 -14.14 -0.90 10.91
C ASP A 112 -13.07 0.13 11.33
N ARG A 113 -11.79 -0.15 11.06
CA ARG A 113 -10.61 0.65 11.44
C ARG A 113 -9.60 0.79 10.31
N ALA A 114 -10.04 0.58 9.07
CA ALA A 114 -9.16 0.70 7.92
C ALA A 114 -9.88 1.27 6.70
N VAL A 115 -9.09 1.88 5.82
CA VAL A 115 -9.43 2.16 4.43
C VAL A 115 -8.50 1.33 3.56
N PHE A 116 -9.03 0.68 2.54
CA PHE A 116 -8.22 0.00 1.53
C PHE A 116 -8.14 0.85 0.26
N LEU A 117 -6.95 1.31 -0.10
CA LEU A 117 -6.71 1.87 -1.43
C LEU A 117 -6.53 0.71 -2.40
N PHE A 118 -7.30 0.71 -3.49
CA PHE A 118 -7.09 -0.16 -4.64
C PHE A 118 -6.76 0.67 -5.89
N ALA A 119 -5.91 0.11 -6.75
CA ALA A 119 -5.55 0.65 -8.07
C ALA A 119 -5.39 -0.51 -9.06
N ASP A 120 -5.71 -0.32 -10.34
CA ASP A 120 -5.48 -1.35 -11.37
C ASP A 120 -4.79 -0.82 -12.63
N GLU A 121 -4.36 -1.72 -13.52
CA GLU A 121 -3.60 -1.38 -14.73
C GLU A 121 -4.34 -0.49 -15.74
N ARG A 122 -5.66 -0.36 -15.59
CA ARG A 122 -6.50 0.50 -16.43
C ARG A 122 -6.39 1.96 -16.01
N GLY A 123 -5.75 2.22 -14.86
CA GLY A 123 -5.59 3.55 -14.30
C GLY A 123 -6.76 3.95 -13.41
N GLU A 124 -7.63 3.02 -13.04
CA GLU A 124 -8.66 3.25 -12.04
C GLU A 124 -8.05 3.21 -10.63
N ALA A 125 -8.68 3.90 -9.69
CA ALA A 125 -8.34 3.81 -8.27
C ALA A 125 -9.55 4.10 -7.39
N ALA A 126 -9.61 3.48 -6.21
CA ALA A 126 -10.66 3.71 -5.23
C ALA A 126 -10.17 3.48 -3.80
N ALA A 127 -10.63 4.31 -2.87
CA ALA A 127 -10.60 4.01 -1.45
C ALA A 127 -11.89 3.29 -1.07
N ILE A 128 -11.76 2.06 -0.58
CA ILE A 128 -12.86 1.27 -0.01
C ILE A 128 -12.85 1.50 1.49
N GLU A 129 -13.83 2.26 1.96
CA GLU A 129 -14.03 2.65 3.35
C GLU A 129 -15.13 1.77 3.98
N PRO A 130 -15.28 1.76 5.32
CA PRO A 130 -16.24 0.86 5.97
C PRO A 130 -17.70 1.18 5.59
N ASP A 131 -18.02 2.45 5.31
CA ASP A 131 -19.36 2.94 4.95
C ASP A 131 -19.50 3.38 3.49
N GLY A 132 -18.49 3.21 2.64
CA GLY A 132 -18.58 3.64 1.25
C GLY A 132 -17.35 3.41 0.39
N VAL A 133 -17.44 3.82 -0.88
CA VAL A 133 -16.34 3.75 -1.85
C VAL A 133 -16.12 5.13 -2.45
N VAL A 134 -14.88 5.64 -2.36
CA VAL A 134 -14.47 6.90 -2.96
C VAL A 134 -13.59 6.60 -4.17
N ARG A 135 -14.12 6.83 -5.38
CA ARG A 135 -13.36 6.61 -6.63
C ARG A 135 -12.51 7.82 -7.01
N LYS A 136 -11.38 7.53 -7.66
CA LYS A 136 -10.55 8.53 -8.35
C LYS A 136 -11.36 9.19 -9.46
N LYS A 137 -11.36 10.53 -9.46
CA LYS A 137 -12.11 11.36 -10.44
C LYS A 137 -11.21 12.05 -11.46
N ASP A 138 -9.91 12.07 -11.22
CA ASP A 138 -8.91 12.75 -12.05
C ASP A 138 -7.78 11.77 -12.42
N TRP A 139 -6.70 12.26 -13.01
CA TRP A 139 -5.55 11.43 -13.37
C TRP A 139 -4.75 10.93 -12.16
N PHE A 140 -4.99 11.44 -10.94
CA PHE A 140 -4.34 10.97 -9.72
C PHE A 140 -5.28 10.83 -8.52
N PHE A 141 -4.86 10.08 -7.51
CA PHE A 141 -5.55 9.91 -6.22
C PHE A 141 -4.52 9.81 -5.09
N VAL A 142 -4.87 10.29 -3.91
CA VAL A 142 -4.03 10.23 -2.70
C VAL A 142 -4.90 9.68 -1.57
N GLN A 143 -4.34 8.83 -0.72
CA GLN A 143 -4.98 8.29 0.48
C GLN A 143 -3.98 8.36 1.64
N THR A 144 -4.46 8.81 2.81
CA THR A 144 -3.74 8.64 4.08
C THR A 144 -4.70 8.07 5.13
N ASN A 145 -4.55 8.38 6.40
CA ASN A 145 -5.22 7.67 7.50
C ASN A 145 -6.55 8.33 7.90
N PHE A 146 -7.37 8.66 6.91
CA PHE A 146 -8.69 9.26 7.13
C PHE A 146 -9.71 8.82 6.08
N TYR A 147 -10.98 8.99 6.42
CA TYR A 147 -12.12 8.70 5.54
C TYR A 147 -12.36 9.89 4.60
N GLN A 148 -12.04 9.73 3.31
CA GLN A 148 -12.32 10.72 2.28
C GLN A 148 -13.81 10.87 1.98
N SER A 149 -14.64 9.89 2.38
CA SER A 149 -16.10 10.06 2.35
C SER A 149 -16.60 11.11 3.36
N ARG A 150 -15.81 11.40 4.40
CA ARG A 150 -16.17 12.31 5.50
C ARG A 150 -15.41 13.62 5.51
N ILE A 151 -14.23 13.64 4.91
CA ILE A 151 -13.35 14.80 4.87
C ILE A 151 -13.02 15.05 3.41
N ALA A 152 -13.48 16.19 2.88
CA ALA A 152 -13.17 16.56 1.51
C ALA A 152 -11.63 16.74 1.35
N PRO A 153 -11.05 16.39 0.19
CA PRO A 153 -9.61 16.55 -0.01
C PRO A 153 -9.07 17.97 0.20
N THR A 154 -9.90 19.00 0.01
CA THR A 154 -9.57 20.41 0.26
C THR A 154 -9.54 20.77 1.75
N GLU A 155 -10.17 19.98 2.59
CA GLU A 155 -10.29 20.17 4.05
C GLU A 155 -9.32 19.28 4.83
N ALA A 156 -8.66 18.33 4.16
CA ALA A 156 -7.72 17.41 4.78
C ALA A 156 -6.61 18.19 5.50
N SER A 157 -6.41 17.89 6.80
CA SER A 157 -5.37 18.50 7.65
C SER A 157 -4.04 17.74 7.65
N CYS A 158 -4.01 16.56 7.03
CA CYS A 158 -2.81 15.73 6.94
C CYS A 158 -1.79 16.35 6.00
N GLU A 159 -0.65 16.81 6.53
CA GLU A 159 0.43 17.41 5.72
C GLU A 159 0.99 16.45 4.67
N ARG A 160 1.15 15.16 4.99
CA ARG A 160 1.57 14.14 4.00
C ARG A 160 0.62 14.08 2.80
N PHE A 161 -0.69 14.13 3.05
CA PHE A 161 -1.71 14.17 2.00
C PHE A 161 -1.58 15.44 1.16
N ARG A 162 -1.44 16.60 1.80
CA ARG A 162 -1.29 17.90 1.12
C ARG A 162 -0.03 17.96 0.26
N ILE A 163 1.10 17.49 0.79
CA ILE A 163 2.39 17.44 0.07
C ILE A 163 2.29 16.52 -1.15
N ALA A 164 1.82 15.27 -0.97
CA ALA A 164 1.67 14.33 -2.09
C ALA A 164 0.74 14.88 -3.17
N ARG A 165 -0.43 15.40 -2.77
CA ARG A 165 -1.40 16.00 -3.68
C ARG A 165 -0.80 17.18 -4.45
N ARG A 166 -0.11 18.09 -3.76
CA ARG A 166 0.52 19.26 -4.40
C ARG A 166 1.57 18.84 -5.42
N MET A 167 2.49 17.95 -5.05
CA MET A 167 3.53 17.47 -5.95
C MET A 167 2.98 16.76 -7.20
N LEU A 168 1.87 16.01 -7.05
CA LEU A 168 1.17 15.43 -8.19
C LEU A 168 0.54 16.53 -9.05
N GLN A 169 -0.23 17.46 -8.48
CA GLN A 169 -0.84 18.57 -9.22
C GLN A 169 0.19 19.38 -10.01
N ASP A 170 1.30 19.76 -9.36
CA ASP A 170 2.38 20.56 -9.95
C ASP A 170 3.07 19.82 -11.11
N SER A 171 3.02 18.49 -11.16
CA SER A 171 3.60 17.70 -12.26
C SER A 171 2.79 17.76 -13.56
N GLY A 172 1.53 18.22 -13.51
CA GLY A 172 0.67 18.32 -14.70
C GLY A 172 0.45 16.99 -15.44
N GLY A 173 0.47 15.86 -14.72
CA GLY A 173 0.34 14.53 -15.30
C GLY A 173 1.64 13.96 -15.88
N ASP A 174 2.79 14.61 -15.69
CA ASP A 174 4.09 14.06 -16.06
C ASP A 174 4.63 13.11 -14.99
N ILE A 175 4.07 11.89 -14.97
CA ILE A 175 4.41 10.89 -13.97
C ILE A 175 5.63 10.05 -14.36
N SER A 176 6.46 9.75 -13.36
CA SER A 176 7.65 8.91 -13.45
C SER A 176 7.95 8.25 -12.11
N VAL A 177 8.75 7.18 -12.14
CA VAL A 177 9.25 6.53 -10.93
C VAL A 177 10.06 7.53 -10.09
N ASP A 178 10.80 8.45 -10.70
CA ASP A 178 11.53 9.48 -9.97
C ASP A 178 10.60 10.47 -9.24
N LEU A 179 9.55 10.97 -9.91
CA LEU A 179 8.55 11.82 -9.25
C LEU A 179 7.94 11.10 -8.05
N PHE A 180 7.53 9.84 -8.23
CA PHE A 180 6.94 9.05 -7.16
C PHE A 180 7.92 8.82 -6.00
N ARG A 181 9.19 8.53 -6.31
CA ARG A 181 10.27 8.45 -5.31
C ARG A 181 10.44 9.75 -4.54
N ARG A 182 10.40 10.91 -5.21
CA ARG A 182 10.46 12.23 -4.55
C ARG A 182 9.25 12.49 -3.65
N ILE A 183 8.05 12.05 -4.05
CA ILE A 183 6.85 12.15 -3.21
C ILE A 183 6.99 11.25 -1.96
N LEU A 184 7.46 10.01 -2.12
CA LEU A 184 7.74 9.11 -0.99
C LEU A 184 8.73 9.76 -0.02
N ALA A 185 9.83 10.31 -0.54
CA ALA A 185 10.81 11.03 0.24
C ALA A 185 10.24 12.29 0.92
N ALA A 186 9.32 13.02 0.30
CA ALA A 186 8.72 14.20 0.91
C ALA A 186 7.65 13.87 1.97
N THR A 187 7.13 12.64 1.98
CA THR A 187 5.99 12.23 2.81
C THR A 187 6.30 11.10 3.78
N HIS A 188 7.55 10.63 3.83
CA HIS A 188 7.97 9.65 4.83
C HIS A 188 7.88 10.24 6.24
N GLN A 189 7.80 9.36 7.22
CA GLN A 189 7.76 9.72 8.63
C GLN A 189 8.98 9.21 9.36
N GLU A 190 9.50 10.03 10.25
CA GLU A 190 10.49 9.66 11.26
C GLU A 190 9.85 9.58 12.66
N GLY A 191 10.55 8.98 13.63
CA GLY A 191 10.07 8.88 15.02
C GLY A 191 9.38 7.55 15.34
N ASN A 192 8.33 7.58 16.17
CA ASN A 192 7.72 6.35 16.71
C ASN A 192 6.92 5.55 15.66
N SER A 193 6.29 6.22 14.69
CA SER A 193 5.61 5.59 13.54
C SER A 193 6.43 5.79 12.27
N THR A 194 7.72 5.44 12.35
CA THR A 194 8.68 5.67 11.27
C THR A 194 8.44 4.75 10.07
N THR A 195 8.61 5.29 8.86
CA THR A 195 8.47 4.55 7.60
C THR A 195 9.48 3.41 7.53
N GLN A 196 8.98 2.18 7.46
CA GLN A 196 9.79 0.96 7.45
C GLN A 196 10.25 0.60 6.05
N TYR A 197 9.33 0.71 5.09
CA TYR A 197 9.61 0.56 3.68
C TYR A 197 8.74 1.52 2.87
N SER A 198 9.21 1.80 1.67
CA SER A 198 8.43 2.50 0.67
C SER A 198 8.46 1.70 -0.61
N ASN A 199 7.36 1.68 -1.36
CA ASN A 199 7.31 0.99 -2.63
C ASN A 199 6.66 1.85 -3.71
N ILE A 200 7.04 1.58 -4.96
CA ILE A 200 6.35 2.07 -6.15
C ILE A 200 5.99 0.85 -7.00
N PHE A 201 4.71 0.68 -7.30
CA PHE A 201 4.25 -0.28 -8.29
C PHE A 201 4.04 0.40 -9.63
N ASP A 202 4.62 -0.16 -10.70
CA ASP A 202 4.20 0.07 -12.07
C ASP A 202 3.18 -1.02 -12.44
N LEU A 203 1.90 -0.64 -12.46
CA LEU A 203 0.79 -1.57 -12.65
C LEU A 203 0.66 -2.04 -14.09
N LYS A 204 1.35 -1.44 -15.07
CA LYS A 204 1.37 -1.96 -16.45
C LYS A 204 2.57 -2.85 -16.68
N ALA A 205 3.72 -2.47 -16.16
CA ALA A 205 4.96 -3.23 -16.29
C ALA A 205 5.05 -4.42 -15.33
N ARG A 206 4.18 -4.49 -14.29
CA ARG A 206 4.24 -5.51 -13.23
C ARG A 206 5.56 -5.47 -12.45
N VAL A 207 6.06 -4.26 -12.20
CA VAL A 207 7.33 -4.03 -11.51
C VAL A 207 7.09 -3.33 -10.18
N MET A 208 7.78 -3.77 -9.14
CA MET A 208 7.88 -3.07 -7.87
C MET A 208 9.28 -2.47 -7.70
N TYR A 209 9.35 -1.20 -7.31
CA TYR A 209 10.55 -0.53 -6.85
C TYR A 209 10.45 -0.38 -5.34
N LEU A 210 11.29 -1.11 -4.61
CA LEU A 210 11.29 -1.14 -3.15
C LEU A 210 12.43 -0.31 -2.59
N TYR A 211 12.14 0.41 -1.51
CA TYR A 211 13.07 1.19 -0.71
C TYR A 211 12.92 0.81 0.76
N HIS A 212 13.98 0.97 1.54
CA HIS A 212 14.00 0.58 2.95
C HIS A 212 14.41 1.75 3.84
N PHE A 213 13.63 2.00 4.89
CA PHE A 213 13.98 2.92 5.99
C PHE A 213 14.53 4.28 5.54
N HIS A 214 13.70 5.06 4.84
CA HIS A 214 13.99 6.41 4.30
C HIS A 214 15.19 6.50 3.33
N ASN A 215 15.82 5.37 3.00
CA ASN A 215 16.88 5.31 2.01
C ASN A 215 16.28 5.27 0.60
N PHE A 216 16.13 6.44 0.00
CA PHE A 216 15.66 6.62 -1.38
C PHE A 216 16.80 6.65 -2.41
N GLU A 217 18.02 6.30 -2.01
CA GLU A 217 19.20 6.17 -2.89
C GLU A 217 19.36 4.74 -3.41
N ASN A 218 19.05 3.74 -2.57
CA ASN A 218 19.16 2.34 -2.91
C ASN A 218 17.77 1.79 -3.22
N VAL A 219 17.63 1.16 -4.40
CA VAL A 219 16.36 0.60 -4.86
C VAL A 219 16.54 -0.87 -5.22
N VAL A 220 15.60 -1.70 -4.76
CA VAL A 220 15.46 -3.07 -5.21
C VAL A 220 14.31 -3.13 -6.20
N ARG A 221 14.63 -3.39 -7.48
CA ARG A 221 13.65 -3.55 -8.55
C ARG A 221 13.26 -5.01 -8.69
N LEU A 222 11.97 -5.30 -8.61
CA LEU A 222 11.40 -6.64 -8.63
C LEU A 222 10.39 -6.74 -9.78
N ASP A 223 10.69 -7.56 -10.78
CA ASP A 223 9.74 -7.93 -11.83
C ASP A 223 8.87 -9.08 -11.33
N LEU A 224 7.56 -8.88 -11.26
CA LEU A 224 6.67 -9.86 -10.63
C LEU A 224 6.68 -11.21 -11.37
N ALA A 225 6.75 -11.23 -12.70
CA ALA A 225 6.76 -12.48 -13.45
C ALA A 225 8.06 -13.26 -13.21
N GLU A 226 9.20 -12.58 -13.16
CA GLU A 226 10.49 -13.19 -12.80
C GLU A 226 10.49 -13.70 -11.36
N GLU A 227 9.96 -12.91 -10.44
CA GLU A 227 9.90 -13.25 -9.04
C GLU A 227 8.97 -14.44 -8.79
N LEU A 228 7.81 -14.54 -9.46
CA LEU A 228 6.88 -15.68 -9.29
C LEU A 228 7.47 -17.00 -9.83
N ARG A 229 8.29 -16.97 -10.89
CA ARG A 229 8.98 -18.16 -11.43
C ARG A 229 9.96 -18.80 -10.45
N LYS A 230 10.47 -18.04 -9.48
CA LYS A 230 11.36 -18.54 -8.41
C LYS A 230 10.60 -19.31 -7.31
N GLY A 231 9.28 -19.47 -7.45
CA GLY A 231 8.44 -20.19 -6.50
C GLY A 231 8.06 -19.35 -5.26
N ALA A 232 7.29 -19.96 -4.37
CA ALA A 232 6.84 -19.33 -3.14
C ALA A 232 8.03 -19.03 -2.22
N ARG A 233 8.18 -17.77 -1.80
CA ARG A 233 9.23 -17.37 -0.85
C ARG A 233 8.85 -16.12 -0.09
N LYS A 234 9.59 -15.90 1.01
CA LYS A 234 9.49 -14.73 1.87
C LYS A 234 10.89 -14.20 2.13
N LEU A 235 11.07 -12.90 1.99
CA LEU A 235 12.33 -12.20 2.20
C LEU A 235 12.12 -11.15 3.29
N GLU A 236 13.11 -10.99 4.15
CA GLU A 236 13.17 -9.87 5.08
C GLU A 236 13.64 -8.64 4.30
N ILE A 237 12.83 -7.59 4.25
CA ILE A 237 13.13 -6.38 3.49
C ILE A 237 14.48 -5.77 3.92
N PRO A 238 14.81 -5.64 5.22
CA PRO A 238 16.10 -5.08 5.64
C PRO A 238 17.32 -5.80 5.06
N ALA A 239 17.22 -7.11 4.81
CA ALA A 239 18.32 -7.92 4.27
C ALA A 239 18.58 -7.68 2.77
N LEU A 240 17.68 -6.99 2.08
CA LEU A 240 17.80 -6.65 0.66
C LEU A 240 18.58 -5.35 0.41
N PHE A 241 18.94 -4.62 1.47
CA PHE A 241 19.54 -3.28 1.37
C PHE A 241 20.87 -3.20 2.14
N PRO A 242 21.73 -2.22 1.79
CA PRO A 242 22.87 -1.88 2.62
C PRO A 242 22.44 -1.52 4.05
N ARG A 243 23.26 -1.94 5.02
CA ARG A 243 23.06 -1.61 6.42
C ARG A 243 23.25 -0.10 6.63
N THR A 244 22.33 0.52 7.38
CA THR A 244 22.45 1.93 7.78
C THR A 244 22.40 2.02 9.30
N TYR A 245 23.14 2.97 9.86
CA TYR A 245 23.13 3.20 11.31
C TYR A 245 21.72 3.49 11.83
N ALA A 246 20.94 4.30 11.10
CA ALA A 246 19.59 4.70 11.49
C ALA A 246 18.63 3.50 11.57
N ALA A 247 18.60 2.64 10.54
CA ALA A 247 17.73 1.46 10.53
C ALA A 247 18.09 0.48 11.66
N GLU A 248 19.39 0.25 11.88
CA GLU A 248 19.83 -0.63 12.96
C GLU A 248 19.58 -0.07 14.36
N ALA A 249 19.76 1.25 14.54
CA ALA A 249 19.48 1.90 15.82
C ALA A 249 17.99 1.79 16.16
N HIS A 250 17.12 1.98 15.16
CA HIS A 250 15.68 1.74 15.31
C HIS A 250 15.36 0.29 15.66
N ALA A 251 15.96 -0.68 14.95
CA ALA A 251 15.77 -2.10 15.22
C ALA A 251 16.18 -2.49 16.65
N ARG A 252 17.37 -2.05 17.11
CA ARG A 252 17.84 -2.28 18.49
C ARG A 252 16.89 -1.66 19.53
N ARG A 253 16.40 -0.44 19.28
CA ARG A 253 15.44 0.23 20.16
C ARG A 253 14.14 -0.57 20.25
N PHE A 254 13.58 -0.98 19.11
CA PHE A 254 12.37 -1.80 19.08
C PHE A 254 12.53 -3.10 19.88
N GLU A 255 13.65 -3.82 19.71
CA GLU A 255 13.93 -5.03 20.46
C GLU A 255 14.04 -4.80 21.97
N SER A 256 14.65 -3.69 22.39
CA SER A 256 14.75 -3.34 23.81
C SER A 256 13.39 -3.04 24.45
N GLN A 257 12.44 -2.51 23.67
CA GLN A 257 11.08 -2.20 24.13
C GLN A 257 10.22 -3.46 24.25
N GLN A 258 10.43 -4.47 23.41
CA GLN A 258 9.71 -5.76 23.47
C GLN A 258 10.15 -6.65 24.64
N LYS A 259 11.31 -6.38 25.26
CA LYS A 259 11.84 -7.12 26.42
C LYS A 259 11.41 -6.54 27.77
N ARG A 260 10.75 -5.39 27.78
CA ARG A 260 10.21 -4.72 28.97
C ARG A 260 8.73 -5.05 29.12
#